data_AF-A0A3M7AH82-F1
#
_entry.id   AF-A0A3M7AH82-F1
#
_cell.length_a   1.000
_cell.length_b   1.000
_cell.length_c   1.000
_cell.angle_alpha   90.00
_cell.angle_beta   90.00
_cell.angle_gamma   90.00
#
_symmetry.space_group_name_H-M   'P 1'
#
loop_
_entity.id
_entity.type
_entity.pdbx_description
1 polymer ?
#
loop_
_entity_poly.entity_id
_entity_poly.type
_entity_poly.pdbx_seq_one_letter_code
_entity_poly.pdbx_strand_id
1 'polypeptide(L)'
;MFVLAVYADLRNASTASLPSYPLAVKNPYLSTWVPGYQMNDSAHARPEFWAGQPLTWIVLARINGKTYSLFGNPEDVGNTTAAITESVSFTSSHTFVNLTAGAASVTLDYFSPVLPRKEDYVRQSLPYSYLTVTATPSRDEEIDVQIFSAIDHTWTAQNGAASLNSSSSGSAEYFQFYNPSQIPYTEVDDMATYGSVLFGTISNAGVTHTCAPAHMTINQFDTLGRLADNDLSCSGSDLAALSKDIGIVRRHSPAEVTFAVGLDRREAIKYLGNTQTGLYRSVWSTEAEAIEYSLRDYESAYNTSLSFDAEVKARSRSVSDSFGDKYADIVEASVRQTFGTYGRVISLRVPADDLGASPQAFIKEISSDGNLNTVDIIFQTWPVFISLNPDYIRLLWEPTMSYSASGRWPKDFVIVSVLPSYLHGALLI
;
A
#
# COMPACT_ATOMS: atom_id res chain seq x y z
N MET A 1 7.65 9.17 -22.02
CA MET A 1 8.97 8.84 -21.43
C MET A 1 8.86 7.65 -20.46
N PHE A 2 7.71 7.44 -19.79
CA PHE A 2 7.44 6.36 -18.83
C PHE A 2 7.37 4.91 -19.36
N VAL A 3 6.90 4.70 -20.58
CA VAL A 3 6.89 3.37 -21.22
C VAL A 3 8.25 2.69 -21.15
N LEU A 4 9.31 3.45 -21.46
CA LEU A 4 10.69 2.97 -21.40
C LEU A 4 11.13 2.63 -19.97
N ALA A 5 10.52 3.24 -18.94
CA ALA A 5 10.80 2.97 -17.53
C ALA A 5 10.14 1.67 -17.06
N VAL A 6 8.85 1.43 -17.37
CA VAL A 6 8.15 0.17 -17.03
C VAL A 6 8.83 -1.04 -17.71
N TYR A 7 9.26 -0.89 -18.97
CA TYR A 7 10.03 -1.95 -19.67
C TYR A 7 11.45 -2.14 -19.11
N ALA A 8 12.06 -1.13 -18.48
CA ALA A 8 13.34 -1.26 -17.80
C ALA A 8 13.19 -1.97 -16.44
N ASP A 9 12.08 -1.72 -15.75
CA ASP A 9 11.70 -2.32 -14.48
C ASP A 9 11.54 -3.85 -14.58
N LEU A 10 10.74 -4.31 -15.55
CA LEU A 10 10.51 -5.73 -15.81
C LEU A 10 11.76 -6.53 -16.15
N ARG A 11 12.80 -5.89 -16.73
CA ARG A 11 14.07 -6.57 -17.03
C ARG A 11 14.94 -6.78 -15.79
N ASN A 12 14.76 -5.96 -14.77
CA ASN A 12 15.52 -5.98 -13.54
C ASN A 12 14.71 -6.50 -12.35
N ALA A 13 13.41 -6.80 -12.49
CA ALA A 13 12.64 -7.45 -11.44
C ALA A 13 13.06 -8.91 -11.21
N SER A 14 12.93 -9.39 -9.99
CA SER A 14 13.09 -10.80 -9.63
C SER A 14 11.86 -11.59 -10.05
N THR A 15 12.08 -12.79 -10.60
CA THR A 15 11.02 -13.77 -10.90
C THR A 15 11.00 -14.92 -9.89
N ALA A 16 11.72 -14.79 -8.77
CA ALA A 16 11.68 -15.77 -7.71
C ALA A 16 10.27 -15.85 -7.11
N SER A 17 9.84 -17.05 -6.72
CA SER A 17 8.52 -17.20 -6.10
C SER A 17 8.58 -16.77 -4.63
N LEU A 18 7.74 -15.80 -4.27
CA LEU A 18 7.52 -15.44 -2.87
C LEU A 18 6.36 -16.26 -2.28
N PRO A 19 6.41 -16.61 -0.98
CA PRO A 19 5.28 -17.26 -0.31
C PRO A 19 4.04 -16.38 -0.28
N SER A 20 4.22 -15.05 -0.25
CA SER A 20 3.17 -14.06 -0.40
C SER A 20 3.76 -12.78 -1.00
N TYR A 21 3.06 -12.16 -1.93
CA TYR A 21 3.51 -10.95 -2.61
C TYR A 21 2.92 -9.70 -1.94
N PRO A 22 3.73 -8.66 -1.65
CA PRO A 22 3.23 -7.39 -1.13
C PRO A 22 2.45 -6.64 -2.21
N LEU A 23 1.28 -6.10 -1.84
CA LEU A 23 0.46 -5.27 -2.73
C LEU A 23 0.37 -3.81 -2.25
N ALA A 24 0.01 -3.58 -0.99
CA ALA A 24 -0.03 -2.25 -0.39
C ALA A 24 0.54 -2.30 1.03
N VAL A 25 1.78 -1.82 1.19
CA VAL A 25 2.59 -2.07 2.39
C VAL A 25 3.34 -0.81 2.84
N LYS A 26 2.81 -0.08 3.84
CA LYS A 26 3.39 1.21 4.29
C LYS A 26 3.41 1.43 5.80
N ASN A 27 2.52 0.79 6.54
CA ASN A 27 2.45 0.89 7.99
C ASN A 27 1.92 -0.44 8.57
N PRO A 28 2.00 -0.69 9.89
CA PRO A 28 1.58 -1.97 10.46
C PRO A 28 0.14 -2.40 10.13
N TYR A 29 -0.72 -1.46 9.73
CA TYR A 29 -2.12 -1.68 9.42
C TYR A 29 -2.49 -1.44 7.94
N LEU A 30 -1.59 -0.86 7.14
CA LEU A 30 -1.65 -0.94 5.68
C LEU A 30 -0.63 -1.97 5.25
N SER A 31 -1.04 -3.24 5.32
CA SER A 31 -0.21 -4.41 5.05
C SER A 31 -1.04 -5.45 4.32
N THR A 32 -1.24 -5.21 3.03
CA THR A 32 -2.04 -6.04 2.14
C THR A 32 -1.14 -6.91 1.25
N TRP A 33 -1.46 -8.20 1.23
CA TRP A 33 -0.65 -9.27 0.65
C TRP A 33 -1.51 -10.18 -0.22
N VAL A 34 -0.88 -10.95 -1.09
CA VAL A 34 -1.55 -12.04 -1.79
C VAL A 34 -0.69 -13.31 -1.73
N PRO A 35 -1.23 -14.42 -1.19
CA PRO A 35 -0.51 -15.68 -1.14
C PRO A 35 -0.01 -16.09 -2.52
N GLY A 36 1.27 -16.46 -2.60
CA GLY A 36 1.95 -16.68 -3.87
C GLY A 36 1.34 -17.79 -4.72
N TYR A 37 0.69 -18.78 -4.08
CA TYR A 37 -0.01 -19.86 -4.79
C TYR A 37 -1.23 -19.38 -5.57
N GLN A 38 -1.82 -18.22 -5.23
CA GLN A 38 -2.96 -17.64 -5.93
C GLN A 38 -2.55 -16.88 -7.20
N MET A 39 -1.28 -16.47 -7.29
CA MET A 39 -0.81 -15.55 -8.34
C MET A 39 -0.66 -16.18 -9.73
N ASN A 40 -0.88 -17.49 -9.88
CA ASN A 40 -1.05 -18.11 -11.18
C ASN A 40 -2.41 -17.78 -11.83
N ASP A 41 -3.37 -17.33 -11.03
CA ASP A 41 -4.70 -16.93 -11.45
C ASP A 41 -5.08 -15.64 -10.70
N SER A 42 -4.44 -14.54 -11.10
CA SER A 42 -4.63 -13.25 -10.42
C SER A 42 -6.08 -12.80 -10.47
N ALA A 43 -6.80 -13.12 -11.55
CA ALA A 43 -8.20 -12.75 -11.77
C ALA A 43 -9.12 -13.20 -10.63
N HIS A 44 -8.86 -14.38 -10.04
CA HIS A 44 -9.61 -14.93 -8.90
C HIS A 44 -8.84 -14.88 -7.58
N ALA A 45 -7.63 -14.32 -7.57
CA ALA A 45 -6.86 -14.18 -6.34
C ALA A 45 -7.59 -13.28 -5.34
N ARG A 46 -7.48 -13.60 -4.05
CA ARG A 46 -8.03 -12.80 -2.96
C ARG A 46 -6.88 -12.30 -2.09
N PRO A 47 -6.64 -10.97 -2.04
CA PRO A 47 -5.65 -10.44 -1.14
C PRO A 47 -6.11 -10.58 0.31
N GLU A 48 -5.17 -10.52 1.22
CA GLU A 48 -5.37 -10.61 2.66
C GLU A 48 -4.57 -9.54 3.39
N PHE A 49 -5.07 -9.11 4.54
CA PHE A 49 -4.25 -8.46 5.54
C PHE A 49 -3.17 -9.44 6.02
N TRP A 50 -2.05 -8.95 6.54
CA TRP A 50 -0.92 -9.79 6.91
C TRP A 50 -1.27 -10.97 7.85
N ALA A 51 -2.32 -10.83 8.68
CA ALA A 51 -2.78 -11.85 9.61
C ALA A 51 -3.82 -12.83 9.01
N GLY A 52 -4.07 -12.76 7.69
CA GLY A 52 -4.90 -13.71 6.92
C GLY A 52 -6.36 -13.28 6.73
N GLN A 53 -6.76 -12.11 7.21
CA GLN A 53 -8.12 -11.60 6.98
C GLN A 53 -8.28 -11.22 5.50
N PRO A 54 -9.30 -11.73 4.82
CA PRO A 54 -9.48 -11.44 3.41
C PRO A 54 -9.85 -9.97 3.17
N LEU A 55 -9.29 -9.40 2.11
CA LEU A 55 -9.57 -8.06 1.64
C LEU A 55 -10.19 -8.10 0.25
N THR A 56 -11.09 -7.15 -0.03
CA THR A 56 -11.64 -6.92 -1.37
C THR A 56 -10.80 -5.87 -2.08
N TRP A 57 -10.14 -6.25 -3.16
CA TRP A 57 -9.51 -5.30 -4.07
C TRP A 57 -9.70 -5.78 -5.50
N ILE A 58 -10.64 -5.19 -6.21
CA ILE A 58 -11.03 -5.61 -7.55
C ILE A 58 -10.32 -4.73 -8.57
N VAL A 59 -9.82 -5.35 -9.65
CA VAL A 59 -9.26 -4.66 -10.81
C VAL A 59 -9.80 -5.30 -12.08
N LEU A 60 -10.49 -4.52 -12.92
CA LEU A 60 -11.05 -4.95 -14.19
C LEU A 60 -10.54 -4.06 -15.32
N ALA A 61 -10.52 -4.60 -16.54
CA ALA A 61 -10.32 -3.83 -17.76
C ALA A 61 -11.35 -4.19 -18.81
N ARG A 62 -11.93 -3.19 -19.45
CA ARG A 62 -12.80 -3.36 -20.61
C ARG A 62 -11.97 -3.05 -21.86
N ILE A 63 -11.76 -4.08 -22.68
CA ILE A 63 -10.94 -4.03 -23.88
C ILE A 63 -11.84 -4.26 -25.09
N ASN A 64 -11.92 -3.29 -26.00
CA ASN A 64 -12.79 -3.33 -27.19
C ASN A 64 -14.24 -3.73 -26.85
N GLY A 65 -14.76 -3.19 -25.73
CA GLY A 65 -16.13 -3.43 -25.28
C GLY A 65 -16.36 -4.71 -24.47
N LYS A 66 -15.34 -5.57 -24.29
CA LYS A 66 -15.43 -6.78 -23.47
C LYS A 66 -14.68 -6.62 -22.15
N THR A 67 -15.32 -6.98 -21.04
CA THR A 67 -14.73 -6.84 -19.69
C THR A 67 -13.93 -8.07 -19.28
N TYR A 68 -12.74 -7.82 -18.74
CA TYR A 68 -11.81 -8.80 -18.23
C TYR A 68 -11.52 -8.57 -16.75
N SER A 69 -11.50 -9.64 -15.96
CA SER A 69 -10.98 -9.59 -14.58
C SER A 69 -9.47 -9.68 -14.60
N LEU A 70 -8.79 -8.69 -14.04
CA LEU A 70 -7.33 -8.63 -13.96
C LEU A 70 -6.84 -9.12 -12.59
N PHE A 71 -7.55 -8.72 -11.54
CA PHE A 71 -7.24 -9.10 -10.16
C PHE A 71 -8.48 -9.06 -9.27
N GLY A 72 -8.61 -9.99 -8.33
CA GLY A 72 -9.48 -9.76 -7.18
C GLY A 72 -10.97 -10.01 -7.35
N ASN A 73 -11.40 -10.77 -8.37
CA ASN A 73 -12.81 -11.11 -8.59
C ASN A 73 -13.11 -12.61 -8.34
N PRO A 74 -12.92 -13.13 -7.11
CA PRO A 74 -12.99 -14.56 -6.82
C PRO A 74 -14.37 -15.20 -7.04
N GLU A 75 -15.44 -14.40 -7.08
CA GLU A 75 -16.82 -14.88 -7.24
C GLU A 75 -17.37 -14.68 -8.66
N ASP A 76 -16.51 -14.31 -9.63
CA ASP A 76 -16.92 -14.02 -11.01
C ASP A 76 -18.10 -13.04 -11.07
N VAL A 77 -18.07 -12.00 -10.25
CA VAL A 77 -19.16 -11.02 -10.21
C VAL A 77 -19.24 -10.31 -11.56
N GLY A 78 -20.44 -10.25 -12.14
CA GLY A 78 -20.68 -9.66 -13.45
C GLY A 78 -20.30 -10.57 -14.63
N ASN A 79 -20.50 -10.09 -15.86
CA ASN A 79 -20.17 -10.85 -17.06
C ASN A 79 -18.70 -10.61 -17.49
N THR A 80 -17.76 -10.98 -16.62
CA THR A 80 -16.32 -10.79 -16.85
C THR A 80 -15.66 -12.04 -17.42
N THR A 81 -14.56 -11.87 -18.15
CA THR A 81 -13.68 -12.99 -18.56
C THR A 81 -12.36 -12.88 -17.80
N ALA A 82 -11.91 -13.94 -17.13
CA ALA A 82 -10.60 -13.94 -16.48
C ALA A 82 -9.47 -13.64 -17.49
N ALA A 83 -8.59 -12.69 -17.16
CA ALA A 83 -7.34 -12.48 -17.89
C ALA A 83 -6.35 -13.60 -17.58
N ILE A 84 -5.41 -13.85 -18.51
CA ILE A 84 -4.38 -14.87 -18.35
C ILE A 84 -3.19 -14.22 -17.63
N THR A 85 -2.81 -14.72 -16.45
CA THR A 85 -1.58 -14.29 -15.77
C THR A 85 -0.36 -14.92 -16.43
N GLU A 86 0.50 -14.09 -17.01
CA GLU A 86 1.69 -14.52 -17.75
C GLU A 86 2.92 -14.64 -16.84
N SER A 87 3.11 -13.66 -15.95
CA SER A 87 4.25 -13.64 -15.03
C SER A 87 3.98 -12.74 -13.84
N VAL A 88 4.57 -13.10 -12.70
CA VAL A 88 4.71 -12.20 -11.55
C VAL A 88 6.19 -11.97 -11.28
N SER A 89 6.53 -10.72 -11.01
CA SER A 89 7.90 -10.32 -10.66
C SER A 89 7.87 -9.22 -9.61
N PHE A 90 8.97 -9.00 -8.90
CA PHE A 90 9.02 -8.01 -7.84
C PHE A 90 10.40 -7.34 -7.74
N THR A 91 10.42 -6.19 -7.09
CA THR A 91 11.63 -5.46 -6.68
C THR A 91 11.52 -5.11 -5.19
N SER A 92 12.44 -4.27 -4.69
CA SER A 92 12.38 -3.78 -3.30
C SER A 92 11.16 -2.86 -3.03
N SER A 93 10.45 -2.39 -4.06
CA SER A 93 9.28 -1.52 -3.88
C SER A 93 8.06 -1.86 -4.74
N HIS A 94 8.21 -2.70 -5.77
CA HIS A 94 7.16 -3.04 -6.74
C HIS A 94 6.82 -4.54 -6.77
N THR A 95 5.54 -4.85 -7.02
CA THR A 95 5.09 -6.17 -7.48
C THR A 95 4.40 -5.98 -8.82
N PHE A 96 4.93 -6.61 -9.87
CA PHE A 96 4.37 -6.58 -11.21
C PHE A 96 3.61 -7.86 -11.52
N VAL A 97 2.41 -7.72 -12.07
CA VAL A 97 1.60 -8.82 -12.61
C VAL A 97 1.37 -8.52 -14.09
N ASN A 98 2.00 -9.30 -14.96
CA ASN A 98 1.79 -9.20 -16.41
C ASN A 98 0.68 -10.16 -16.83
N LEU A 99 -0.25 -9.64 -17.62
CA LEU A 99 -1.51 -10.27 -17.97
C LEU A 99 -1.76 -10.15 -19.48
N THR A 100 -2.47 -11.13 -20.03
CA THR A 100 -3.11 -11.04 -21.34
C THR A 100 -4.62 -10.93 -21.17
N ALA A 101 -5.20 -9.82 -21.62
CA ALA A 101 -6.64 -9.53 -21.59
C ALA A 101 -7.15 -9.27 -23.00
N GLY A 102 -7.58 -10.34 -23.69
CA GLY A 102 -8.03 -10.24 -25.08
C GLY A 102 -6.92 -9.76 -26.01
N ALA A 103 -7.12 -8.60 -26.64
CA ALA A 103 -6.16 -7.97 -27.54
C ALA A 103 -5.07 -7.15 -26.81
N ALA A 104 -5.15 -7.02 -25.49
CA ALA A 104 -4.25 -6.21 -24.68
C ALA A 104 -3.25 -7.04 -23.88
N SER A 105 -2.03 -6.53 -23.76
CA SER A 105 -1.08 -6.89 -22.72
C SER A 105 -1.19 -5.85 -21.62
N VAL A 106 -1.46 -6.30 -20.41
CA VAL A 106 -1.74 -5.46 -19.25
C VAL A 106 -0.70 -5.73 -18.16
N THR A 107 -0.20 -4.67 -17.54
CA THR A 107 0.67 -4.76 -16.37
C THR A 107 -0.01 -4.09 -15.19
N LEU A 108 -0.19 -4.83 -14.10
CA LEU A 108 -0.52 -4.28 -12.79
C LEU A 108 0.79 -4.04 -12.05
N ASP A 109 1.04 -2.81 -11.62
CA ASP A 109 2.15 -2.43 -10.76
C ASP A 109 1.61 -2.03 -9.38
N TYR A 110 1.85 -2.89 -8.40
CA TYR A 110 1.58 -2.63 -7.00
C TYR A 110 2.82 -2.03 -6.34
N PHE A 111 2.78 -0.73 -6.13
CA PHE A 111 3.93 0.08 -5.73
C PHE A 111 3.77 0.62 -4.31
N SER A 112 4.75 0.33 -3.46
CA SER A 112 4.85 0.91 -2.12
C SER A 112 6.23 1.58 -1.96
N PRO A 113 6.30 2.93 -2.02
CA PRO A 113 7.59 3.62 -2.00
C PRO A 113 8.45 3.28 -0.78
N VAL A 114 9.71 2.94 -1.05
CA VAL A 114 10.78 2.75 -0.06
C VAL A 114 11.81 3.86 -0.24
N LEU A 115 11.80 4.84 0.66
CA LEU A 115 12.61 6.05 0.63
C LEU A 115 13.44 6.15 1.92
N PRO A 116 14.58 5.44 2.01
CA PRO A 116 15.33 5.31 3.25
C PRO A 116 16.15 6.56 3.61
N ARG A 117 16.33 7.51 2.68
CA ARG A 117 17.20 8.67 2.89
C ARG A 117 16.60 9.65 3.89
N LYS A 118 17.46 10.36 4.61
CA LYS A 118 17.04 11.28 5.68
C LYS A 118 16.19 12.44 5.15
N GLU A 119 16.54 12.96 3.97
CA GLU A 119 15.79 14.00 3.28
C GLU A 119 14.37 13.56 2.88
N ASP A 120 14.13 12.25 2.73
CA ASP A 120 12.83 11.71 2.33
C ASP A 120 11.97 11.25 3.51
N TYR A 121 12.37 11.45 4.77
CA TYR A 121 11.62 10.97 5.95
C TYR A 121 10.16 11.37 5.97
N VAL A 122 9.84 12.61 5.59
CA VAL A 122 8.46 13.09 5.49
C VAL A 122 7.69 12.27 4.44
N ARG A 123 8.26 12.10 3.24
CA ARG A 123 7.66 11.32 2.14
C ARG A 123 7.55 9.84 2.47
N GLN A 124 8.56 9.25 3.10
CA GLN A 124 8.56 7.85 3.54
C GLN A 124 7.41 7.58 4.51
N SER A 125 7.08 8.56 5.37
CA SER A 125 6.03 8.43 6.38
C SER A 125 4.60 8.56 5.85
N LEU A 126 4.40 8.93 4.58
CA LEU A 126 3.08 8.94 3.96
C LEU A 126 2.46 7.53 3.98
N PRO A 127 1.19 7.38 4.40
CA PRO A 127 0.57 6.08 4.60
C PRO A 127 -0.11 5.52 3.33
N TYR A 128 0.43 5.77 2.14
CA TYR A 128 -0.20 5.43 0.85
C TYR A 128 0.67 4.52 -0.03
N SER A 129 0.02 3.55 -0.68
CA SER A 129 0.56 2.74 -1.77
C SER A 129 -0.24 2.98 -3.03
N TYR A 130 0.31 2.57 -4.18
CA TYR A 130 -0.28 2.79 -5.48
C TYR A 130 -0.57 1.46 -6.19
N LEU A 131 -1.59 1.49 -7.04
CA LEU A 131 -1.81 0.52 -8.10
C LEU A 131 -1.79 1.27 -9.42
N THR A 132 -0.87 0.93 -10.30
CA THR A 132 -0.85 1.45 -11.68
C THR A 132 -1.23 0.34 -12.64
N VAL A 133 -2.15 0.65 -13.56
CA VAL A 133 -2.59 -0.28 -14.60
C VAL A 133 -2.19 0.27 -15.95
N THR A 134 -1.28 -0.42 -16.62
CA THR A 134 -0.84 -0.07 -17.98
C THR A 134 -1.39 -1.09 -18.97
N ALA A 135 -2.01 -0.62 -20.06
CA ALA A 135 -2.48 -1.48 -21.14
C ALA A 135 -1.78 -1.12 -22.45
N THR A 136 -1.44 -2.14 -23.25
CA THR A 136 -0.85 -2.00 -24.58
C THR A 136 -1.45 -2.99 -25.58
N PRO A 137 -1.63 -2.63 -26.87
CA PRO A 137 -2.02 -3.60 -27.89
C PRO A 137 -0.98 -4.74 -28.03
N SER A 138 -1.43 -5.99 -27.93
CA SER A 138 -0.56 -7.17 -28.11
C SER A 138 -0.28 -7.47 -29.58
N ARG A 139 -1.29 -7.31 -30.45
CA ARG A 139 -1.23 -7.66 -31.89
C ARG A 139 -1.85 -6.60 -32.79
N ASP A 140 -2.90 -5.95 -32.31
CA ASP A 140 -3.61 -4.92 -33.07
C ASP A 140 -2.79 -3.61 -33.17
N GLU A 141 -3.23 -2.70 -34.04
CA GLU A 141 -2.65 -1.36 -34.12
C GLU A 141 -3.14 -0.46 -32.98
N GLU A 142 -4.41 -0.61 -32.61
CA GLU A 142 -5.05 0.14 -31.54
C GLU A 142 -6.12 -0.69 -30.81
N ILE A 143 -6.35 -0.37 -29.53
CA ILE A 143 -7.38 -0.97 -28.68
C ILE A 143 -8.10 0.14 -27.91
N ASP A 144 -9.40 -0.02 -27.66
CA ASP A 144 -10.17 0.84 -26.75
C ASP A 144 -10.11 0.28 -25.33
N VAL A 145 -9.73 1.12 -24.36
CA VAL A 145 -9.43 0.67 -22.98
C VAL A 145 -10.18 1.51 -21.95
N GLN A 146 -10.89 0.82 -21.06
CA GLN A 146 -11.36 1.38 -19.79
C GLN A 146 -10.85 0.52 -18.63
N ILE A 147 -10.45 1.15 -17.54
CA ILE A 147 -9.93 0.48 -16.34
C ILE A 147 -10.84 0.76 -15.16
N PHE A 148 -11.05 -0.23 -14.30
CA PHE A 148 -11.83 -0.14 -13.08
C PHE A 148 -11.02 -0.68 -11.91
N SER A 149 -11.07 -0.02 -10.76
CA SER A 149 -10.60 -0.58 -9.51
C SER A 149 -11.49 -0.18 -8.34
N ALA A 150 -11.64 -1.09 -7.39
CA ALA A 150 -12.52 -0.87 -6.25
C ALA A 150 -12.07 -1.62 -4.99
N ILE A 151 -12.46 -1.07 -3.84
CA ILE A 151 -12.30 -1.66 -2.51
C ILE A 151 -13.61 -1.55 -1.71
N ASP A 152 -13.70 -2.25 -0.58
CA ASP A 152 -14.83 -2.14 0.35
C ASP A 152 -14.37 -2.03 1.81
N HIS A 153 -15.33 -2.11 2.73
CA HIS A 153 -15.11 -2.05 4.17
C HIS A 153 -14.20 -3.14 4.76
N THR A 154 -13.85 -4.20 4.03
CA THR A 154 -12.93 -5.25 4.50
C THR A 154 -11.54 -4.69 4.85
N TRP A 155 -11.17 -3.55 4.27
CA TRP A 155 -9.95 -2.81 4.63
C TRP A 155 -10.02 -2.14 6.01
N THR A 156 -11.18 -2.18 6.65
CA THR A 156 -11.41 -1.70 8.02
C THR A 156 -11.71 -2.87 8.95
N ALA A 157 -11.27 -2.79 10.20
CA ALA A 157 -11.72 -3.71 11.25
C ALA A 157 -12.85 -3.12 12.10
N GLN A 158 -13.81 -2.45 11.44
CA GLN A 158 -14.88 -1.70 12.11
C GLN A 158 -16.17 -2.52 12.30
N ASN A 159 -16.15 -3.83 12.05
CA ASN A 159 -17.27 -4.75 12.30
C ASN A 159 -18.62 -4.28 11.72
N GLY A 160 -18.60 -3.74 10.50
CA GLY A 160 -19.78 -3.21 9.81
C GLY A 160 -20.23 -1.82 10.26
N ALA A 161 -19.54 -1.19 11.22
CA ALA A 161 -19.80 0.19 11.64
C ALA A 161 -19.07 1.24 10.77
N ALA A 162 -18.36 0.81 9.73
CA ALA A 162 -17.77 1.71 8.77
C ALA A 162 -18.86 2.53 8.08
N SER A 163 -18.59 3.81 7.86
CA SER A 163 -19.31 4.72 6.98
C SER A 163 -18.42 4.97 5.75
N LEU A 164 -19.05 5.29 4.62
CA LEU A 164 -18.36 5.56 3.36
C LEU A 164 -18.77 6.94 2.85
N ASN A 165 -17.79 7.79 2.55
CA ASN A 165 -18.00 9.06 1.86
C ASN A 165 -17.17 9.10 0.56
N SER A 166 -17.69 9.79 -0.46
CA SER A 166 -16.90 10.29 -1.58
C SER A 166 -16.48 11.73 -1.30
N SER A 167 -15.28 12.12 -1.70
CA SER A 167 -14.74 13.47 -1.50
C SER A 167 -13.70 13.82 -2.56
N SER A 168 -13.41 15.11 -2.70
CA SER A 168 -12.36 15.61 -3.56
C SER A 168 -11.56 16.71 -2.87
N SER A 169 -10.28 16.81 -3.22
CA SER A 169 -9.34 17.81 -2.70
C SER A 169 -8.29 18.10 -3.76
N GLY A 170 -8.20 19.36 -4.19
CA GLY A 170 -7.28 19.76 -5.27
C GLY A 170 -7.52 18.93 -6.54
N SER A 171 -6.50 18.18 -6.97
CA SER A 171 -6.59 17.27 -8.12
C SER A 171 -6.98 15.83 -7.76
N ALA A 172 -7.26 15.52 -6.49
CA ALA A 172 -7.62 14.17 -6.07
C ALA A 172 -9.14 14.01 -5.91
N GLU A 173 -9.66 12.89 -6.38
CA GLU A 173 -10.97 12.35 -6.02
C GLU A 173 -10.78 11.01 -5.31
N TYR A 174 -11.48 10.81 -4.21
CA TYR A 174 -11.26 9.66 -3.34
C TYR A 174 -12.48 9.30 -2.50
N PHE A 175 -12.54 8.03 -2.14
CA PHE A 175 -13.43 7.50 -1.14
C PHE A 175 -12.73 7.43 0.21
N GLN A 176 -13.50 7.57 1.28
CA GLN A 176 -13.05 7.44 2.66
C GLN A 176 -13.97 6.49 3.42
N PHE A 177 -13.44 5.34 3.85
CA PHE A 177 -14.08 4.49 4.86
C PHE A 177 -13.62 4.94 6.24
N TYR A 178 -14.55 5.22 7.13
CA TYR A 178 -14.28 5.71 8.49
C TYR A 178 -15.42 5.35 9.44
N ASN A 179 -15.15 5.31 10.75
CA ASN A 179 -16.20 5.16 11.76
C ASN A 179 -16.30 6.45 12.59
N PRO A 180 -17.43 7.19 12.54
CA PRO A 180 -17.64 8.40 13.35
C PRO A 180 -17.52 8.16 14.86
N SER A 181 -17.82 6.94 15.31
CA SER A 181 -17.80 6.50 16.71
C SER A 181 -16.59 5.61 17.03
N GLN A 182 -15.52 5.71 16.25
CA GLN A 182 -14.28 4.95 16.48
C GLN A 182 -13.67 5.23 17.85
N ILE A 183 -13.03 4.22 18.44
CA ILE A 183 -12.25 4.35 19.66
C ILE A 183 -10.77 4.25 19.28
N PRO A 184 -9.98 5.34 19.43
CA PRO A 184 -8.56 5.32 19.09
C PRO A 184 -7.78 4.23 19.83
N TYR A 185 -6.71 3.75 19.20
CA TYR A 185 -5.75 2.79 19.77
C TYR A 185 -6.32 1.39 20.06
N THR A 186 -7.38 0.98 19.35
CA THR A 186 -7.98 -0.35 19.48
C THR A 186 -7.77 -1.20 18.23
N GLU A 187 -7.74 -2.52 18.42
CA GLU A 187 -7.50 -3.51 17.37
C GLU A 187 -8.47 -4.69 17.48
N VAL A 188 -8.73 -5.33 16.34
CA VAL A 188 -9.35 -6.66 16.23
C VAL A 188 -8.49 -7.45 15.24
N ASP A 189 -8.04 -8.64 15.66
CA ASP A 189 -7.18 -9.52 14.87
C ASP A 189 -5.97 -8.79 14.25
N ASP A 190 -5.29 -7.93 15.04
CA ASP A 190 -4.16 -7.09 14.60
C ASP A 190 -4.47 -5.99 13.56
N MET A 191 -5.72 -5.81 13.15
CA MET A 191 -6.15 -4.67 12.34
C MET A 191 -6.62 -3.53 13.27
N ALA A 192 -6.23 -2.29 12.94
CA ALA A 192 -6.73 -1.13 13.66
C ALA A 192 -8.24 -0.94 13.40
N THR A 193 -9.03 -0.75 14.45
CA THR A 193 -10.47 -0.42 14.31
C THR A 193 -10.73 1.08 14.14
N TYR A 194 -9.66 1.88 14.15
CA TYR A 194 -9.66 3.34 14.06
C TYR A 194 -8.73 3.81 12.94
N GLY A 195 -8.97 5.01 12.46
CA GLY A 195 -8.38 5.57 11.25
C GLY A 195 -9.40 5.66 10.11
N SER A 196 -8.92 6.13 8.98
CA SER A 196 -9.66 6.21 7.74
C SER A 196 -8.90 5.48 6.64
N VAL A 197 -9.56 4.57 5.93
CA VAL A 197 -9.03 4.00 4.70
C VAL A 197 -9.44 4.93 3.56
N LEU A 198 -8.46 5.41 2.81
CA LEU A 198 -8.70 6.24 1.63
C LEU A 198 -8.34 5.46 0.37
N PHE A 199 -9.18 5.59 -0.66
CA PHE A 199 -8.93 5.02 -1.98
C PHE A 199 -9.27 6.05 -3.06
N GLY A 200 -8.31 6.43 -3.89
CA GLY A 200 -8.44 7.61 -4.74
C GLY A 200 -7.61 7.57 -6.02
N THR A 201 -7.84 8.54 -6.89
CA THR A 201 -7.07 8.78 -8.11
C THR A 201 -7.02 10.28 -8.42
N ILE A 202 -6.20 10.67 -9.40
CA ILE A 202 -6.19 12.04 -9.91
C ILE A 202 -7.44 12.27 -10.74
N SER A 203 -8.23 13.27 -10.37
CA SER A 203 -9.40 13.69 -11.11
C SER A 203 -9.01 14.37 -12.42
N ASN A 204 -9.32 13.70 -13.53
CA ASN A 204 -9.06 14.17 -14.88
C ASN A 204 -10.10 13.59 -15.85
N ALA A 205 -10.07 14.04 -17.11
CA ALA A 205 -11.07 13.68 -18.11
C ALA A 205 -11.20 12.15 -18.28
N GLY A 206 -12.40 11.61 -18.12
CA GLY A 206 -12.67 10.17 -18.25
C GLY A 206 -12.61 9.38 -16.93
N VAL A 207 -12.22 10.01 -15.81
CA VAL A 207 -12.45 9.40 -14.49
C VAL A 207 -13.93 9.51 -14.13
N THR A 208 -14.49 8.41 -13.65
CA THR A 208 -15.85 8.35 -13.07
C THR A 208 -15.83 7.44 -11.85
N HIS A 209 -16.68 7.72 -10.87
CA HIS A 209 -16.67 7.02 -9.60
C HIS A 209 -18.10 6.69 -9.14
N THR A 210 -18.26 5.67 -8.31
CA THR A 210 -19.54 5.38 -7.66
C THR A 210 -19.35 4.54 -6.39
N CYS A 211 -20.37 4.51 -5.54
CA CYS A 211 -20.47 3.64 -4.38
C CYS A 211 -21.81 2.93 -4.42
N ALA A 212 -21.78 1.60 -4.55
CA ALA A 212 -22.97 0.76 -4.58
C ALA A 212 -22.58 -0.71 -4.32
N PRO A 213 -23.56 -1.61 -4.05
CA PRO A 213 -23.33 -3.05 -4.01
C PRO A 213 -22.55 -3.58 -5.22
N ALA A 214 -21.58 -4.48 -4.97
CA ALA A 214 -20.59 -4.93 -5.96
C ALA A 214 -21.20 -5.36 -7.31
N HIS A 215 -22.29 -6.15 -7.30
CA HIS A 215 -22.94 -6.60 -8.53
C HIS A 215 -23.48 -5.46 -9.41
N MET A 216 -24.01 -4.38 -8.81
CA MET A 216 -24.51 -3.23 -9.57
C MET A 216 -23.36 -2.44 -10.16
N THR A 217 -22.34 -2.18 -9.35
CA THR A 217 -21.15 -1.42 -9.73
C THR A 217 -20.38 -2.08 -10.87
N ILE A 218 -20.13 -3.40 -10.76
CA ILE A 218 -19.40 -4.16 -11.78
C ILE A 218 -20.24 -4.31 -13.06
N ASN A 219 -21.55 -4.58 -12.95
CA ASN A 219 -22.42 -4.68 -14.12
C ASN A 219 -22.54 -3.34 -14.88
N GLN A 220 -22.56 -2.23 -14.14
CA GLN A 220 -22.55 -0.90 -14.74
C GLN A 220 -21.27 -0.67 -15.56
N PHE A 221 -20.10 -0.98 -14.98
CA PHE A 221 -18.83 -0.88 -15.69
C PHE A 221 -18.78 -1.80 -16.91
N ASP A 222 -19.25 -3.04 -16.77
CA ASP A 222 -19.29 -3.99 -17.89
C ASP A 222 -20.13 -3.49 -19.07
N THR A 223 -21.31 -2.95 -18.76
CA THR A 223 -22.26 -2.46 -19.76
C THR A 223 -21.78 -1.16 -20.43
N LEU A 224 -21.26 -0.21 -19.63
CA LEU A 224 -21.05 1.17 -20.07
C LEU A 224 -19.58 1.55 -20.27
N GLY A 225 -18.63 0.78 -19.73
CA GLY A 225 -17.21 1.14 -19.63
C GLY A 225 -16.92 2.30 -18.68
N ARG A 226 -17.91 2.75 -17.90
CA ARG A 226 -17.81 3.89 -16.97
C ARG A 226 -18.78 3.71 -15.81
N LEU A 227 -18.59 4.48 -14.75
CA LEU A 227 -19.46 4.54 -13.58
C LEU A 227 -20.36 5.78 -13.65
N ALA A 228 -21.56 5.71 -13.08
CA ALA A 228 -22.45 6.87 -13.01
C ALA A 228 -22.15 7.71 -11.78
N ASP A 229 -21.85 8.99 -12.03
CA ASP A 229 -21.59 10.05 -11.06
C ASP A 229 -22.92 10.73 -10.66
N ASN A 230 -23.85 9.96 -10.10
CA ASN A 230 -25.11 10.49 -9.57
C ASN A 230 -24.92 10.85 -8.09
N ASP A 231 -25.78 11.72 -7.53
CA ASP A 231 -25.82 12.04 -6.09
C ASP A 231 -25.59 10.80 -5.21
N LEU A 232 -24.36 10.63 -4.75
CA LEU A 232 -23.91 9.40 -4.12
C LEU A 232 -24.46 9.30 -2.70
N SER A 233 -25.34 8.33 -2.49
CA SER A 233 -25.80 7.94 -1.16
C SER A 233 -25.10 6.63 -0.76
N CYS A 234 -23.82 6.72 -0.42
CA CYS A 234 -23.01 5.56 -0.06
C CYS A 234 -23.44 4.92 1.26
N SER A 235 -23.54 3.59 1.28
CA SER A 235 -23.53 2.78 2.50
C SER A 235 -22.10 2.35 2.83
N GLY A 236 -21.82 2.16 4.12
CA GLY A 236 -20.52 1.64 4.58
C GLY A 236 -20.18 0.25 4.04
N SER A 237 -21.19 -0.54 3.66
CA SER A 237 -21.01 -1.87 3.07
C SER A 237 -20.76 -1.85 1.55
N ASP A 238 -20.87 -0.70 0.91
CA ASP A 238 -20.81 -0.59 -0.54
C ASP A 238 -19.39 -0.74 -1.07
N LEU A 239 -19.31 -1.12 -2.34
CA LEU A 239 -18.07 -1.14 -3.09
C LEU A 239 -17.75 0.30 -3.53
N ALA A 240 -16.64 0.84 -3.05
CA ALA A 240 -16.10 2.14 -3.45
C ALA A 240 -15.27 1.97 -4.72
N ALA A 241 -15.77 2.46 -5.84
CA ALA A 241 -15.23 2.16 -7.15
C ALA A 241 -14.83 3.42 -7.94
N LEU A 242 -13.66 3.35 -8.55
CA LEU A 242 -13.13 4.32 -9.48
C LEU A 242 -12.95 3.64 -10.84
N SER A 243 -13.26 4.35 -11.92
CA SER A 243 -12.95 3.91 -13.27
C SER A 243 -12.38 5.03 -14.10
N LYS A 244 -11.56 4.68 -15.07
CA LYS A 244 -10.92 5.59 -16.00
C LYS A 244 -11.14 5.09 -17.42
N ASP A 245 -11.83 5.89 -18.21
CA ASP A 245 -11.83 5.74 -19.66
C ASP A 245 -10.52 6.32 -20.21
N ILE A 246 -9.66 5.43 -20.70
CA ILE A 246 -8.39 5.77 -21.32
C ILE A 246 -8.62 6.11 -22.80
N GLY A 247 -9.63 5.49 -23.43
CA GLY A 247 -9.91 5.57 -24.85
C GLY A 247 -8.94 4.72 -25.69
N ILE A 248 -8.63 5.22 -26.90
CA ILE A 248 -7.85 4.48 -27.89
C ILE A 248 -6.35 4.49 -27.56
N VAL A 249 -5.81 3.33 -27.21
CA VAL A 249 -4.39 3.07 -26.94
C VAL A 249 -3.72 2.49 -28.17
N ARG A 250 -2.55 3.04 -28.54
CA ARG A 250 -1.75 2.59 -29.70
C ARG A 250 -0.46 1.93 -29.26
N ARG A 251 0.09 1.04 -30.09
CA ARG A 251 1.28 0.23 -29.77
C ARG A 251 2.48 0.99 -29.20
N HIS A 252 2.71 2.23 -29.64
CA HIS A 252 3.83 3.07 -29.20
C HIS A 252 3.40 4.24 -28.31
N SER A 253 2.16 4.23 -27.84
CA SER A 253 1.61 5.21 -26.91
C SER A 253 0.74 4.49 -25.88
N PRO A 254 1.37 3.71 -24.97
CA PRO A 254 0.69 3.18 -23.80
C PRO A 254 0.09 4.30 -23.00
N ALA A 255 -1.04 4.00 -22.40
CA ALA A 255 -1.68 4.87 -21.44
C ALA A 255 -1.96 4.05 -20.17
N GLU A 256 -1.93 4.76 -19.05
CA GLU A 256 -1.98 4.18 -17.72
C GLU A 256 -2.94 4.98 -16.84
N VAL A 257 -3.38 4.33 -15.78
CA VAL A 257 -4.09 4.97 -14.67
C VAL A 257 -3.48 4.51 -13.36
N THR A 258 -3.36 5.45 -12.43
CA THR A 258 -2.84 5.19 -11.08
C THR A 258 -3.93 5.45 -10.05
N PHE A 259 -4.13 4.48 -9.17
CA PHE A 259 -4.95 4.58 -7.97
C PHE A 259 -4.03 4.58 -6.74
N ALA A 260 -4.45 5.25 -5.67
CA ALA A 260 -3.80 5.20 -4.38
C ALA A 260 -4.73 4.57 -3.34
N VAL A 261 -4.18 3.76 -2.45
CA VAL A 261 -4.86 3.24 -1.26
C VAL A 261 -4.00 3.50 -0.03
N GLY A 262 -4.62 3.90 1.07
CA GLY A 262 -3.91 4.17 2.31
C GLY A 262 -4.79 4.07 3.54
N LEU A 263 -4.14 3.92 4.70
CA LEU A 263 -4.81 3.98 6.00
C LEU A 263 -4.20 5.12 6.81
N ASP A 264 -4.95 6.21 6.91
CA ASP A 264 -4.58 7.39 7.67
C ASP A 264 -5.09 7.27 9.11
N ARG A 265 -4.21 7.55 10.07
CA ARG A 265 -4.54 7.65 11.50
C ARG A 265 -3.99 8.96 12.05
N ARG A 266 -4.89 9.91 12.31
CA ARG A 266 -4.57 11.19 12.96
C ARG A 266 -3.93 11.00 14.33
N GLU A 267 -4.56 10.18 15.16
CA GLU A 267 -4.08 9.79 16.47
C GLU A 267 -3.51 8.38 16.38
N ALA A 268 -2.25 8.25 16.00
CA ALA A 268 -1.74 6.98 15.53
C ALA A 268 -1.29 6.03 16.64
N ILE A 269 -0.60 6.54 17.66
CA ILE A 269 -0.23 5.78 18.85
C ILE A 269 -0.24 6.71 20.06
N LYS A 270 -0.29 6.11 21.25
CA LYS A 270 -0.11 6.82 22.52
C LYS A 270 1.22 6.39 23.12
N TYR A 271 2.15 7.32 23.27
CA TYR A 271 3.50 7.06 23.78
C TYR A 271 3.79 7.98 24.96
N LEU A 272 4.12 7.40 26.12
CA LEU A 272 4.35 8.12 27.39
C LEU A 272 3.21 9.09 27.76
N GLY A 273 1.97 8.73 27.43
CA GLY A 273 0.78 9.56 27.68
C GLY A 273 0.45 10.56 26.57
N ASN A 274 1.39 10.82 25.65
CA ASN A 274 1.22 11.79 24.56
C ASN A 274 0.76 11.11 23.27
N THR A 275 -0.21 11.74 22.59
CA THR A 275 -0.64 11.33 21.25
C THR A 275 0.47 11.59 20.25
N GLN A 276 0.81 10.57 19.45
CA GLN A 276 1.75 10.67 18.35
C GLN A 276 1.01 10.59 17.02
N THR A 277 1.50 11.32 16.02
CA THR A 277 0.96 11.33 14.67
C THR A 277 2.05 11.02 13.62
N GLY A 278 1.66 10.76 12.37
CA GLY A 278 2.63 10.52 11.30
C GLY A 278 3.47 11.76 10.99
N LEU A 279 4.78 11.59 10.77
CA LEU A 279 5.69 12.71 10.46
C LEU A 279 5.21 13.53 9.25
N TYR A 280 4.56 12.90 8.26
CA TYR A 280 3.99 13.57 7.08
C TYR A 280 3.03 14.70 7.45
N ARG A 281 2.36 14.64 8.62
CA ARG A 281 1.44 15.69 9.09
C ARG A 281 2.13 16.99 9.51
N SER A 282 3.45 17.00 9.64
CA SER A 282 4.24 18.23 9.74
C SER A 282 4.20 19.08 8.45
N VAL A 283 3.85 18.47 7.31
CA VAL A 283 3.74 19.13 6.00
C VAL A 283 2.32 19.07 5.44
N TRP A 284 1.65 17.91 5.53
CA TRP A 284 0.28 17.69 5.06
C TRP A 284 -0.63 17.31 6.22
N SER A 285 -1.22 18.33 6.81
CA SER A 285 -1.86 18.28 8.13
C SER A 285 -3.19 17.50 8.14
N THR A 286 -3.87 17.40 7.00
CA THR A 286 -5.16 16.71 6.85
C THR A 286 -5.06 15.47 5.95
N GLU A 287 -6.00 14.54 6.08
CA GLU A 287 -6.09 13.36 5.20
C GLU A 287 -6.21 13.79 3.72
N ALA A 288 -6.98 14.86 3.48
CA ALA A 288 -7.24 15.42 2.15
C ALA A 288 -5.99 16.01 1.49
N GLU A 289 -5.13 16.69 2.26
CA GLU A 289 -3.84 17.20 1.78
C GLU A 289 -2.86 16.05 1.49
N ALA A 290 -2.83 15.04 2.37
CA ALA A 290 -1.88 13.94 2.27
C ALA A 290 -2.14 13.03 1.06
N ILE A 291 -3.41 12.70 0.77
CA ILE A 291 -3.76 11.91 -0.43
C ILE A 291 -3.57 12.71 -1.73
N GLU A 292 -3.92 14.00 -1.74
CA GLU A 292 -3.72 14.87 -2.90
C GLU A 292 -2.24 14.96 -3.26
N TYR A 293 -1.39 15.19 -2.26
CA TYR A 293 0.05 15.23 -2.46
C TYR A 293 0.58 13.87 -2.94
N SER A 294 0.19 12.77 -2.29
CA SER A 294 0.68 11.43 -2.64
C SER A 294 0.39 11.10 -4.11
N LEU A 295 -0.84 11.34 -4.57
CA LEU A 295 -1.22 11.12 -5.97
C LEU A 295 -0.41 11.99 -6.95
N ARG A 296 -0.04 13.21 -6.57
CA ARG A 296 0.79 14.10 -7.40
C ARG A 296 2.29 13.78 -7.36
N ASP A 297 2.79 13.27 -6.25
CA ASP A 297 4.19 12.88 -6.08
C ASP A 297 4.49 11.51 -6.73
N TYR A 298 3.49 10.81 -7.27
CA TYR A 298 3.66 9.46 -7.85
C TYR A 298 4.87 9.36 -8.80
N GLU A 299 5.00 10.23 -9.81
CA GLU A 299 6.12 10.18 -10.77
C GLU A 299 7.48 10.37 -10.09
N SER A 300 7.56 11.26 -9.12
CA SER A 300 8.78 11.54 -8.34
C SER A 300 9.13 10.38 -7.42
N ALA A 301 8.13 9.79 -6.74
CA ALA A 301 8.28 8.60 -5.90
C ALA A 301 8.73 7.39 -6.73
N TYR A 302 8.07 7.15 -7.88
CA TYR A 302 8.38 6.07 -8.82
C TYR A 302 9.84 6.16 -9.30
N ASN A 303 10.27 7.31 -9.81
CA ASN A 303 11.65 7.50 -10.28
C ASN A 303 12.70 7.33 -9.18
N THR A 304 12.38 7.77 -7.96
CA THR A 304 13.27 7.59 -6.80
C THR A 304 13.38 6.12 -6.43
N SER A 305 12.26 5.41 -6.38
CA SER A 305 12.19 3.97 -6.07
C SER A 305 12.86 3.10 -7.13
N LEU A 306 12.71 3.41 -8.42
CA LEU A 306 13.44 2.73 -9.50
C LEU A 306 14.95 2.80 -9.31
N SER A 307 15.46 3.99 -9.02
CA SER A 307 16.90 4.20 -8.81
C SER A 307 17.39 3.43 -7.59
N PHE A 308 16.59 3.41 -6.52
CA PHE A 308 16.87 2.69 -5.29
C PHE A 308 16.87 1.16 -5.52
N ASP A 309 15.85 0.62 -6.16
CA ASP A 309 15.70 -0.82 -6.43
C ASP A 309 16.86 -1.35 -7.29
N ALA A 310 17.24 -0.60 -8.33
CA ALA A 310 18.40 -0.93 -9.16
C ALA A 310 19.71 -0.96 -8.35
N GLU A 311 19.89 -0.04 -7.40
CA GLU A 311 21.06 0.00 -6.52
C GLU A 311 21.07 -1.18 -5.53
N VAL A 312 19.94 -1.52 -4.92
CA VAL A 312 19.79 -2.68 -4.03
C VAL A 312 20.16 -3.96 -4.78
N LYS A 313 19.58 -4.17 -5.97
CA LYS A 313 19.85 -5.36 -6.78
C LYS A 313 21.30 -5.44 -7.20
N ALA A 314 21.88 -4.36 -7.74
CA ALA A 314 23.26 -4.34 -8.22
C ALA A 314 24.27 -4.63 -7.09
N ARG A 315 24.11 -3.98 -5.93
CA ARG A 315 24.99 -4.21 -4.77
C ARG A 315 24.87 -5.64 -4.25
N SER A 316 23.66 -6.15 -4.10
CA SER A 316 23.41 -7.50 -3.59
C SER A 316 23.97 -8.55 -4.54
N ARG A 317 23.73 -8.40 -5.84
CA ARG A 317 24.28 -9.29 -6.87
C ARG A 317 25.81 -9.33 -6.88
N SER A 318 26.47 -8.19 -6.65
CA SER A 318 27.93 -8.08 -6.68
C SER A 318 28.66 -8.89 -5.59
N VAL A 319 27.94 -9.40 -4.59
CA VAL A 319 28.52 -10.20 -3.50
C VAL A 319 29.16 -11.51 -4.01
N SER A 320 28.65 -12.08 -5.10
CA SER A 320 29.18 -13.34 -5.64
C SER A 320 28.73 -13.59 -7.08
N ASP A 321 29.68 -13.94 -7.96
CA ASP A 321 29.37 -14.37 -9.34
C ASP A 321 28.58 -15.69 -9.39
N SER A 322 28.62 -16.51 -8.33
CA SER A 322 28.01 -17.85 -8.31
C SER A 322 26.58 -17.89 -7.76
N PHE A 323 26.24 -16.98 -6.83
CA PHE A 323 24.95 -16.97 -6.14
C PHE A 323 24.36 -15.57 -5.96
N GLY A 324 25.01 -14.53 -6.50
CA GLY A 324 24.61 -13.14 -6.33
C GLY A 324 23.17 -12.84 -6.75
N ASP A 325 22.69 -13.45 -7.84
CA ASP A 325 21.31 -13.25 -8.29
C ASP A 325 20.30 -13.75 -7.25
N LYS A 326 20.49 -14.97 -6.73
CA LYS A 326 19.63 -15.55 -5.69
C LYS A 326 19.70 -14.77 -4.38
N TYR A 327 20.88 -14.22 -4.06
CA TYR A 327 21.04 -13.38 -2.89
C TYR A 327 20.33 -12.04 -3.07
N ALA A 328 20.39 -11.44 -4.27
CA ALA A 328 19.65 -10.22 -4.58
C ALA A 328 18.13 -10.43 -4.43
N ASP A 329 17.59 -11.54 -4.92
CA ASP A 329 16.16 -11.86 -4.75
C ASP A 329 15.72 -11.83 -3.28
N ILE A 330 16.53 -12.43 -2.39
CA ILE A 330 16.28 -12.45 -0.94
C ILE A 330 16.38 -11.04 -0.35
N VAL A 331 17.40 -10.27 -0.74
CA VAL A 331 17.62 -8.91 -0.22
C VAL A 331 16.50 -7.97 -0.66
N GLU A 332 16.08 -8.00 -1.92
CA GLU A 332 14.99 -7.15 -2.42
C GLU A 332 13.68 -7.42 -1.66
N ALA A 333 13.32 -8.70 -1.47
CA ALA A 333 12.17 -9.08 -0.66
C ALA A 333 12.32 -8.62 0.80
N SER A 334 13.51 -8.77 1.39
CA SER A 334 13.80 -8.38 2.79
C SER A 334 13.76 -6.87 3.01
N VAL A 335 14.20 -6.08 2.03
CA VAL A 335 14.13 -4.60 2.08
C VAL A 335 12.67 -4.16 2.07
N ARG A 336 11.88 -4.67 1.12
CA ARG A 336 10.44 -4.37 1.07
C ARG A 336 9.75 -4.79 2.35
N GLN A 337 10.16 -5.91 2.93
CA GLN A 337 9.63 -6.34 4.21
C GLN A 337 9.99 -5.38 5.35
N THR A 338 11.25 -4.97 5.45
CA THR A 338 11.71 -4.10 6.53
C THR A 338 11.06 -2.72 6.51
N PHE A 339 10.79 -2.15 5.33
CA PHE A 339 10.16 -0.82 5.23
C PHE A 339 8.63 -0.87 5.09
N GLY A 340 8.09 -1.94 4.51
CA GLY A 340 6.68 -2.05 4.15
C GLY A 340 5.85 -2.96 5.05
N THR A 341 6.41 -3.99 5.71
CA THR A 341 5.59 -5.06 6.34
C THR A 341 6.23 -5.85 7.49
N TYR A 342 5.56 -6.93 7.92
CA TYR A 342 5.93 -8.04 8.81
C TYR A 342 7.00 -7.75 9.86
N GLY A 343 6.53 -7.56 11.09
CA GLY A 343 7.34 -7.39 12.30
C GLY A 343 8.10 -6.07 12.36
N ARG A 344 8.07 -5.25 11.29
CA ARG A 344 9.10 -4.23 11.10
C ARG A 344 8.69 -2.90 10.48
N VAL A 345 7.41 -2.55 10.40
CA VAL A 345 7.11 -1.28 9.74
C VAL A 345 7.53 -0.08 10.57
N ILE A 346 8.52 0.65 10.06
CA ILE A 346 8.96 1.89 10.68
C ILE A 346 7.96 2.99 10.35
N SER A 347 7.14 3.29 11.34
CA SER A 347 6.36 4.52 11.33
C SER A 347 7.20 5.65 11.92
N LEU A 348 7.58 6.62 11.08
CA LEU A 348 8.13 7.87 11.56
C LEU A 348 7.01 8.73 12.14
N ARG A 349 7.18 9.13 13.40
CA ARG A 349 6.17 9.84 14.19
C ARG A 349 6.75 11.07 14.86
N VAL A 350 5.86 12.01 15.18
CA VAL A 350 6.11 13.18 16.02
C VAL A 350 4.95 13.35 17.00
N PRO A 351 5.15 14.02 18.15
CA PRO A 351 4.06 14.40 19.04
C PRO A 351 3.01 15.23 18.29
N ALA A 352 1.74 14.94 18.48
CA ALA A 352 0.66 15.64 17.78
C ALA A 352 0.52 17.11 18.19
N ASP A 353 1.05 17.47 19.36
CA ASP A 353 1.12 18.82 19.91
C ASP A 353 2.43 19.56 19.58
N ASP A 354 3.44 18.86 19.01
CA ASP A 354 4.70 19.44 18.56
C ASP A 354 5.19 18.79 17.25
N LEU A 355 4.65 19.28 16.12
CA LEU A 355 5.01 18.81 14.79
C LEU A 355 6.43 19.20 14.35
N GLY A 356 7.13 20.05 15.13
CA GLY A 356 8.51 20.45 14.89
C GLY A 356 9.55 19.58 15.62
N ALA A 357 9.09 18.64 16.46
CA ALA A 357 9.96 17.73 17.19
C ALA A 357 10.82 16.87 16.26
N SER A 358 11.95 16.39 16.78
CA SER A 358 12.73 15.37 16.07
C SER A 358 11.89 14.10 15.94
N PRO A 359 11.83 13.47 14.75
CA PRO A 359 11.02 12.28 14.56
C PRO A 359 11.55 11.12 15.41
N GLN A 360 10.65 10.22 15.77
CA GLN A 360 10.95 8.93 16.35
C GLN A 360 10.44 7.81 15.43
N ALA A 361 11.10 6.66 15.46
CA ALA A 361 10.67 5.49 14.71
C ALA A 361 10.00 4.49 15.65
N PHE A 362 8.81 4.03 15.26
CA PHE A 362 8.09 2.98 15.96
C PHE A 362 7.94 1.76 15.07
N ILE A 363 8.17 0.59 15.65
CA ILE A 363 8.14 -0.71 14.97
C ILE A 363 7.21 -1.64 15.74
N LYS A 364 6.21 -2.23 15.07
CA LYS A 364 5.28 -3.19 15.69
C LYS A 364 5.82 -4.61 15.51
N GLU A 365 5.96 -5.32 16.61
CA GLU A 365 6.11 -6.76 16.62
C GLU A 365 4.75 -7.38 16.26
N ILE A 366 4.74 -8.11 15.16
CA ILE A 366 3.57 -8.60 14.46
C ILE A 366 3.67 -10.14 14.52
N SER A 367 2.58 -10.84 14.87
CA SER A 367 2.46 -12.29 15.12
C SER A 367 2.77 -12.82 16.54
N SER A 368 2.95 -11.94 17.52
CA SER A 368 3.01 -12.32 18.95
C SER A 368 1.94 -11.55 19.74
N ASP A 369 2.35 -10.48 20.43
CA ASP A 369 1.50 -9.69 21.32
C ASP A 369 1.29 -8.25 20.80
N GLY A 370 1.72 -7.90 19.58
CA GLY A 370 1.47 -6.55 19.03
C GLY A 370 2.30 -5.42 19.68
N ASN A 371 3.38 -5.78 20.39
CA ASN A 371 4.26 -4.88 21.12
C ASN A 371 4.97 -3.85 20.21
N LEU A 372 5.30 -2.67 20.75
CA LEU A 372 6.10 -1.67 20.02
C LEU A 372 7.56 -1.60 20.49
N ASN A 373 8.47 -1.53 19.54
CA ASN A 373 9.92 -1.40 19.73
C ASN A 373 10.50 -2.52 20.60
N THR A 374 10.06 -3.76 20.33
CA THR A 374 10.68 -4.96 20.87
C THR A 374 12.18 -4.98 20.52
N VAL A 375 13.03 -5.02 21.55
CA VAL A 375 14.47 -4.78 21.42
C VAL A 375 15.15 -5.80 20.52
N ASP A 376 14.83 -7.10 20.66
CA ASP A 376 15.38 -8.14 19.80
C ASP A 376 14.91 -8.00 18.34
N ILE A 377 13.68 -7.52 18.10
CA ILE A 377 13.20 -7.18 16.75
C ILE A 377 13.96 -5.99 16.18
N ILE A 378 14.29 -4.97 16.96
CA ILE A 378 15.14 -3.85 16.50
C ILE A 378 16.48 -4.39 16.02
N PHE A 379 17.14 -5.28 16.77
CA PHE A 379 18.46 -5.80 16.40
C PHE A 379 18.49 -6.52 15.05
N GLN A 380 17.49 -7.34 14.72
CA GLN A 380 17.52 -8.04 13.43
C GLN A 380 17.20 -7.11 12.24
N THR A 381 16.78 -5.85 12.46
CA THR A 381 16.67 -4.83 11.38
C THR A 381 18.03 -4.24 10.98
N TRP A 382 19.03 -4.35 11.85
CA TRP A 382 20.29 -3.62 11.70
C TRP A 382 21.03 -3.88 10.40
N PRO A 383 21.10 -5.11 9.85
CA PRO A 383 21.78 -5.34 8.58
C PRO A 383 21.25 -4.44 7.45
N VAL A 384 19.94 -4.18 7.43
CA VAL A 384 19.29 -3.29 6.46
C VAL A 384 19.65 -1.84 6.75
N PHE A 385 19.50 -1.36 7.98
CA PHE A 385 19.74 0.05 8.30
C PHE A 385 21.21 0.46 8.30
N ILE A 386 22.13 -0.42 8.68
CA ILE A 386 23.58 -0.15 8.56
C ILE A 386 23.94 0.15 7.10
N SER A 387 23.33 -0.58 6.16
CA SER A 387 23.59 -0.41 4.73
C SER A 387 22.86 0.80 4.14
N LEU A 388 21.58 0.98 4.48
CA LEU A 388 20.71 1.93 3.80
C LEU A 388 20.64 3.31 4.48
N ASN A 389 20.48 3.34 5.80
CA ASN A 389 20.48 4.58 6.59
C ASN A 389 20.61 4.25 8.10
N PRO A 390 21.82 4.38 8.68
CA PRO A 390 22.06 4.07 10.08
C PRO A 390 21.29 4.94 11.08
N ASP A 391 20.78 6.12 10.67
CA ASP A 391 20.01 7.00 11.55
C ASP A 391 18.70 6.33 12.01
N TYR A 392 18.13 5.40 11.23
CA TYR A 392 16.98 4.60 11.67
C TYR A 392 17.25 3.78 12.93
N ILE A 393 18.49 3.31 13.14
CA ILE A 393 18.86 2.58 14.36
C ILE A 393 18.71 3.51 15.56
N ARG A 394 19.23 4.74 15.46
CA ARG A 394 19.05 5.76 16.50
C ARG A 394 17.58 6.07 16.71
N LEU A 395 16.82 6.32 15.64
CA LEU A 395 15.39 6.65 15.71
C LEU A 395 14.55 5.55 16.36
N LEU A 396 14.88 4.27 16.12
CA LEU A 396 14.19 3.11 16.70
C LEU A 396 14.53 2.90 18.18
N TRP A 397 15.75 3.25 18.58
CA TRP A 397 16.19 3.16 19.97
C TRP A 397 15.71 4.33 20.83
N GLU A 398 15.46 5.49 20.24
CA GLU A 398 15.06 6.70 20.95
C GLU A 398 13.84 6.49 21.88
N PRO A 399 12.75 5.81 21.47
CA PRO A 399 11.63 5.55 22.37
C PRO A 399 11.98 4.65 23.55
N THR A 400 12.84 3.64 23.34
CA THR A 400 13.29 2.72 24.40
C THR A 400 14.18 3.44 25.41
N MET A 401 15.13 4.24 24.93
CA MET A 401 16.00 5.03 25.78
C MET A 401 15.24 6.10 26.57
N SER A 402 14.28 6.78 25.92
CA SER A 402 13.42 7.78 26.57
C SER A 402 12.54 7.16 27.67
N TYR A 403 11.98 5.97 27.43
CA TYR A 403 11.19 5.24 28.44
C TYR A 403 12.05 4.83 29.65
N SER A 404 13.27 4.33 29.41
CA SER A 404 14.21 4.00 30.49
C SER A 404 14.65 5.25 31.27
N ALA A 405 14.95 6.35 30.58
CA ALA A 405 15.38 7.61 31.19
C ALA A 405 14.28 8.26 32.05
N SER A 406 13.01 8.00 31.77
CA SER A 406 11.90 8.54 32.55
C SER A 406 11.74 7.89 33.93
N GLY A 407 12.54 6.88 34.28
CA GLY A 407 12.47 6.15 35.55
C GLY A 407 11.24 5.24 35.69
N ARG A 408 10.44 5.06 34.62
CA ARG A 408 9.25 4.20 34.60
C ARG A 408 9.60 2.72 34.59
N TRP A 409 10.83 2.38 34.17
CA TRP A 409 11.36 1.02 34.21
C TRP A 409 12.28 0.83 35.43
N PRO A 410 11.88 0.03 36.42
CA PRO A 410 12.59 -0.07 37.69
C PRO A 410 13.70 -1.14 37.72
N LYS A 411 14.06 -1.74 36.58
CA LYS A 411 15.04 -2.85 36.53
C LYS A 411 16.38 -2.39 35.96
N ASP A 412 17.46 -3.07 36.36
CA ASP A 412 18.84 -2.78 35.96
C ASP A 412 19.23 -3.30 34.55
N PHE A 413 18.25 -3.82 33.80
CA PHE A 413 18.41 -4.29 32.42
C PHE A 413 17.40 -3.58 31.53
N VAL A 414 17.61 -3.56 30.21
CA VAL A 414 16.73 -2.86 29.27
C VAL A 414 15.33 -3.49 29.24
N ILE A 415 14.28 -2.66 29.08
CA ILE A 415 12.93 -3.15 28.85
C ILE A 415 12.85 -3.92 27.53
N VAL A 416 12.05 -4.98 27.47
CA VAL A 416 11.91 -5.81 26.26
C VAL A 416 11.16 -5.04 25.15
N SER A 417 10.12 -4.29 25.50
CA SER A 417 9.29 -3.47 24.59
C SER A 417 8.75 -2.25 25.35
N VAL A 418 8.57 -1.11 24.68
CA VAL A 418 8.11 0.15 25.33
C VAL A 418 6.61 0.28 25.44
N LEU A 419 5.83 -0.54 24.71
CA LEU A 419 4.37 -0.54 24.79
C LEU A 419 3.86 -1.99 24.73
N PRO A 420 3.17 -2.49 25.78
CA PRO A 420 2.41 -3.72 25.67
C PRO A 420 1.22 -3.51 24.72
N SER A 421 0.83 -4.56 24.02
CA SER A 421 -0.30 -4.67 23.08
C SER A 421 -1.39 -3.58 23.15
N TYR A 422 -1.86 -3.13 21.98
CA TYR A 422 -3.00 -2.20 21.82
C TYR A 422 -4.33 -2.72 22.41
N LEU A 423 -4.38 -4.00 22.80
CA LEU A 423 -5.56 -4.69 23.33
C LEU A 423 -6.00 -4.21 24.71
N HIS A 424 -5.14 -3.51 25.43
CA HIS A 424 -5.54 -2.82 26.65
C HIS A 424 -5.04 -1.41 26.54
N GLY A 425 -5.94 -0.43 26.75
CA GLY A 425 -5.57 0.94 27.09
C GLY A 425 -4.80 0.98 28.40
N ALA A 426 -3.64 0.34 28.45
CA ALA A 426 -2.66 0.42 29.50
C ALA A 426 -2.08 1.82 29.39
N LEU A 427 -2.81 2.77 29.98
CA LEU A 427 -2.23 3.80 30.80
C LEU A 427 -1.10 3.14 31.62
N LEU A 428 0.11 3.19 31.09
CA LEU A 428 1.28 3.30 31.93
C LEU A 428 1.20 4.73 32.50
N ILE A 429 0.51 4.85 33.62
CA ILE A 429 0.51 6.04 34.48
C ILE A 429 1.95 6.33 34.88
#